data_AF-A0A2Z3GSB0-F1
#
_entry.id   AF-A0A2Z3GSB0-F1
#
_cell.length_a   1.000
_cell.length_b   1.000
_cell.length_c   1.000
_cell.angle_alpha   90.00
_cell.angle_beta   90.00
_cell.angle_gamma   90.00
#
_symmetry.space_group_name_H-M   'P 1'
#
loop_
_entity.id
_entity.type
_entity.pdbx_description
1 polymer ?
#
loop_
_entity_poly.entity_id
_entity_poly.type
_entity_poly.pdbx_seq_one_letter_code
_entity_poly.pdbx_strand_id
1 'polypeptide(L)'
;MFSQRRVWIVGCVVALTTLAFAVSYDRWARQRAVSDRSSVGPTFTLDELCRDSLAEGWRVKYTPDMPGPYRRRLPGFLYYHPGPNGACVVRVRDTSGAVVLEEQTRPGIDFLTLVLETPDGQRTEGLLVRGE
;
A
#
# COMPACT_ATOMS: atom_id res chain seq x y z
N MET A 1 -28.51 30.86 43.87
CA MET A 1 -29.15 30.99 42.55
C MET A 1 -28.10 30.80 41.46
N PHE A 2 -27.93 29.57 40.94
CA PHE A 2 -27.02 29.33 39.82
C PHE A 2 -27.64 29.90 38.53
N SER A 3 -26.91 30.80 37.88
CA SER A 3 -27.37 31.57 36.73
C SER A 3 -27.72 30.66 35.55
N GLN A 4 -28.99 30.68 35.14
CA GLN A 4 -29.58 29.96 34.00
C GLN A 4 -28.72 30.00 32.73
N ARG A 5 -27.93 31.07 32.54
CA ARG A 5 -27.03 31.25 31.39
C ARG A 5 -25.91 30.21 31.30
N ARG A 6 -25.44 29.65 32.42
CA ARG A 6 -24.35 28.66 32.41
C ARG A 6 -24.80 27.28 31.93
N VAL A 7 -26.06 26.92 32.15
CA VAL A 7 -26.63 25.63 31.74
C VAL A 7 -26.76 25.54 30.21
N TRP A 8 -27.19 26.62 29.56
CA TRP A 8 -27.31 26.70 28.11
C TRP A 8 -25.96 26.60 27.39
N ILE A 9 -24.92 27.25 27.92
CA ILE A 9 -23.58 27.21 27.34
C ILE A 9 -23.00 25.79 27.41
N VAL A 10 -23.14 25.12 28.56
CA VAL A 10 -22.65 23.74 28.73
C VAL A 10 -23.43 22.77 27.82
N GLY A 11 -24.75 22.92 27.71
CA GLY A 11 -25.58 22.12 26.80
C GLY A 11 -25.16 22.26 25.33
N CYS A 12 -24.90 23.48 24.86
CA CYS A 12 -24.43 23.72 23.49
C CYS A 12 -23.04 23.10 23.23
N VAL A 13 -22.11 23.19 24.18
CA VAL A 13 -20.77 22.61 24.02
C VAL A 13 -20.84 21.08 23.91
N VAL A 14 -21.64 20.42 24.75
CA VAL A 14 -21.82 18.95 24.70
C VAL A 14 -22.49 18.52 23.40
N ALA A 15 -23.51 19.24 22.93
CA ALA A 15 -24.17 18.93 21.66
C ALA A 15 -23.19 19.06 20.47
N LEU A 16 -22.37 20.11 20.45
CA LEU A 16 -21.39 20.35 19.39
C LEU A 16 -20.28 19.29 19.37
N THR A 17 -19.77 18.87 20.53
CA THR A 17 -18.73 17.83 20.59
C THR A 17 -19.27 16.47 20.17
N THR A 18 -20.51 16.14 20.55
CA THR A 18 -21.13 14.87 20.16
C THR A 18 -21.38 14.81 18.65
N LEU A 19 -21.84 15.92 18.05
CA LEU A 19 -21.99 16.05 16.59
C LEU A 19 -20.66 15.93 15.85
N ALA A 20 -19.62 16.62 16.31
CA ALA A 20 -18.29 16.54 15.70
C ALA A 20 -17.71 15.12 15.77
N PHE A 21 -17.95 14.42 16.89
CA PHE A 21 -17.52 13.03 17.06
C PHE A 21 -18.28 12.08 16.13
N ALA A 22 -19.61 12.23 16.02
CA ALA A 22 -20.42 11.41 15.11
C ALA A 22 -20.03 11.58 13.63
N VAL A 23 -19.77 12.82 13.19
CA VAL A 23 -19.31 13.10 11.81
C VAL A 23 -17.91 12.53 11.58
N SER A 24 -17.01 12.62 12.55
CA SER A 24 -15.67 12.06 12.45
C SER A 24 -15.71 10.52 12.39
N TYR A 25 -16.55 9.90 13.21
CA TYR A 25 -16.76 8.46 13.24
C TYR A 25 -17.37 7.95 11.93
N ASP A 26 -18.39 8.62 11.40
CA ASP A 26 -19.01 8.28 10.13
C ASP A 26 -18.03 8.43 8.96
N ARG A 27 -17.21 9.48 8.94
CA ARG A 27 -16.16 9.66 7.93
C ARG A 27 -15.11 8.55 7.98
N TRP A 28 -14.70 8.14 9.17
CA TRP A 28 -13.78 7.01 9.38
C TRP A 28 -14.41 5.66 8.97
N ALA A 29 -15.68 5.44 9.30
CA ALA A 29 -16.42 4.23 8.95
C ALA A 29 -16.60 4.10 7.42
N ARG A 30 -16.92 5.21 6.73
CA ARG A 30 -16.97 5.24 5.26
C ARG A 30 -15.61 4.95 4.62
N GLN A 31 -14.52 5.46 5.18
CA GLN A 31 -13.17 5.17 4.69
C GLN A 31 -12.79 3.68 4.83
N ARG A 32 -13.20 3.03 5.93
CA ARG A 32 -13.05 1.57 6.07
C ARG A 32 -13.90 0.78 5.09
N ALA A 33 -15.16 1.17 4.91
CA ALA A 33 -16.07 0.48 3.98
C ALA A 33 -15.64 0.61 2.51
N VAL A 34 -15.00 1.71 2.12
CA VAL A 34 -14.39 1.87 0.78
C VAL A 34 -13.15 0.98 0.63
N SER A 35 -12.40 0.75 1.71
CA SER A 35 -11.26 -0.18 1.70
C SER A 35 -11.72 -1.64 1.55
N ASP A 36 -12.88 -1.99 2.14
CA ASP A 36 -13.41 -3.36 2.14
C ASP A 36 -14.05 -3.78 0.79
N ARG A 37 -14.59 -2.83 0.01
CA ARG A 37 -15.21 -3.12 -1.30
C ARG A 37 -14.23 -3.38 -2.45
N SER A 38 -12.92 -3.28 -2.23
CA SER A 38 -11.92 -3.62 -3.26
C SER A 38 -11.62 -5.13 -3.33
N SER A 39 -12.31 -5.96 -2.54
CA SER A 39 -11.87 -7.32 -2.21
C SER A 39 -12.48 -8.47 -3.03
N VAL A 40 -13.10 -8.22 -4.19
CA VAL A 40 -13.69 -9.29 -5.03
C VAL A 40 -13.00 -9.36 -6.39
N GLY A 41 -11.69 -9.63 -6.38
CA GLY A 41 -10.91 -9.97 -7.58
C GLY A 41 -10.28 -11.35 -7.46
N PRO A 42 -10.04 -12.06 -8.57
CA PRO A 42 -9.34 -13.34 -8.55
C PRO A 42 -7.94 -13.17 -7.93
N THR A 43 -7.55 -14.12 -7.09
CA THR A 43 -6.21 -14.21 -6.51
C THR A 43 -5.38 -15.21 -7.30
N PHE A 44 -4.10 -14.91 -7.50
CA PHE A 44 -3.17 -15.70 -8.31
C PHE A 44 -1.90 -16.00 -7.51
N THR A 45 -1.21 -17.07 -7.88
CA THR A 45 0.15 -17.32 -7.40
C THR A 45 1.13 -16.29 -7.96
N LEU A 46 2.31 -16.16 -7.33
CA LEU A 46 3.34 -15.24 -7.82
C LEU A 46 3.77 -15.59 -9.25
N ASP A 47 3.92 -16.88 -9.55
CA ASP A 47 4.32 -17.36 -10.88
C ASP A 47 3.29 -17.02 -11.95
N GLU A 48 1.99 -17.15 -11.63
CA GLU A 48 0.92 -16.75 -12.54
C GLU A 48 0.92 -15.24 -12.81
N LEU A 49 1.16 -14.42 -11.80
CA LEU A 49 1.25 -12.97 -11.94
C LEU A 49 2.49 -12.52 -12.72
N CYS A 50 3.58 -13.28 -12.62
CA CYS A 50 4.85 -12.97 -13.26
C CYS A 50 5.02 -13.64 -14.62
N ARG A 51 4.13 -14.54 -15.04
CA ARG A 51 4.29 -15.40 -16.22
C ARG A 51 4.79 -14.67 -17.45
N ASP A 52 4.15 -13.56 -17.81
CA ASP A 52 4.51 -12.79 -19.01
C ASP A 52 5.90 -12.15 -18.87
N SER A 53 6.19 -11.59 -17.70
CA SER A 53 7.52 -11.03 -17.40
C SER A 53 8.59 -12.13 -17.38
N LEU A 54 8.31 -13.31 -16.83
CA LEU A 54 9.25 -14.43 -16.86
C LEU A 54 9.53 -14.88 -18.30
N ALA A 55 8.52 -14.89 -19.17
CA ALA A 55 8.67 -15.18 -20.59
C ALA A 55 9.52 -14.13 -21.34
N GLU A 56 9.49 -12.87 -20.88
CA GLU A 56 10.33 -11.76 -21.37
C GLU A 56 11.76 -11.75 -20.79
N GLY A 57 12.14 -12.79 -20.05
CA GLY A 57 13.49 -12.93 -19.49
C GLY A 57 13.72 -12.22 -18.15
N TRP A 58 12.66 -11.75 -17.49
CA TRP A 58 12.75 -11.28 -16.12
C TRP A 58 12.94 -12.45 -15.15
N ARG A 59 13.62 -12.20 -14.03
CA ARG A 59 13.85 -13.17 -12.94
C ARG A 59 13.40 -12.58 -11.61
N VAL A 60 12.87 -13.41 -10.72
CA VAL A 60 12.53 -12.98 -9.35
C VAL A 60 13.81 -12.76 -8.57
N LYS A 61 14.09 -11.50 -8.22
CA LYS A 61 15.21 -11.13 -7.35
C LYS A 61 14.82 -11.14 -5.87
N TYR A 62 13.60 -10.70 -5.58
CA TYR A 62 13.06 -10.67 -4.22
C TYR A 62 11.61 -11.13 -4.22
N THR A 63 11.34 -12.14 -3.40
CA THR A 63 9.99 -12.65 -3.15
C THR A 63 9.28 -11.80 -2.10
N PRO A 64 7.96 -11.55 -2.23
CA PRO A 64 7.16 -10.88 -1.21
C PRO A 64 7.36 -11.50 0.18
N ASP A 65 7.31 -10.67 1.24
CA ASP A 65 7.49 -11.10 2.63
C ASP A 65 6.40 -12.06 3.12
N MET A 66 5.19 -11.91 2.59
CA MET A 66 4.05 -12.78 2.89
C MET A 66 3.81 -13.79 1.77
N PRO A 67 3.63 -15.09 2.05
CA PRO A 67 3.26 -16.07 1.05
C PRO A 67 1.83 -15.83 0.53
N GLY A 68 1.64 -16.10 -0.77
CA GLY A 68 0.39 -15.86 -1.49
C GLY A 68 -0.73 -16.87 -1.18
N PRO A 69 -1.91 -16.69 -1.79
CA PRO A 69 -2.13 -16.08 -3.11
C PRO A 69 -2.27 -14.55 -3.09
N TYR A 70 -2.05 -13.89 -4.23
CA TYR A 70 -1.96 -12.42 -4.34
C TYR A 70 -2.92 -11.83 -5.35
N ARG A 71 -3.19 -10.52 -5.22
CA ARG A 71 -3.84 -9.68 -6.22
C ARG A 71 -2.88 -8.62 -6.72
N ARG A 72 -2.98 -8.30 -8.01
CA ARG A 72 -2.19 -7.22 -8.62
C ARG A 72 -2.94 -5.90 -8.43
N ARG A 73 -2.41 -4.97 -7.63
CA ARG A 73 -3.05 -3.65 -7.43
C ARG A 73 -2.88 -2.72 -8.62
N LEU A 74 -1.73 -2.79 -9.29
CA LEU A 74 -1.33 -1.86 -10.34
C LEU A 74 -0.56 -2.61 -11.43
N PRO A 75 -0.57 -2.12 -12.69
CA PRO A 75 0.44 -2.55 -13.66
C PRO A 75 1.83 -2.35 -13.03
N GLY A 76 2.74 -3.29 -13.28
CA GLY A 76 4.08 -3.21 -12.70
C GLY A 76 4.72 -1.91 -13.18
N PHE A 77 5.08 -1.03 -12.25
CA PHE A 77 5.75 0.22 -12.60
C PHE A 77 7.25 -0.01 -12.54
N LEU A 78 7.95 0.41 -13.60
CA LEU A 78 9.39 0.60 -13.57
C LEU A 78 9.67 1.79 -12.65
N TYR A 79 9.97 1.51 -11.38
CA TYR A 79 10.29 2.53 -10.39
C TYR A 79 11.78 2.89 -10.47
N TYR A 80 12.06 4.07 -11.01
CA TYR A 80 13.37 4.71 -10.90
C TYR A 80 13.29 5.78 -9.81
N HIS A 81 13.89 5.57 -8.63
CA HIS A 81 14.10 6.67 -7.68
C HIS A 81 15.47 7.27 -7.89
N PRO A 82 15.64 8.55 -8.24
CA PRO A 82 16.96 9.17 -8.25
C PRO A 82 17.54 9.20 -6.84
N GLY A 83 18.69 8.56 -6.66
CA GLY A 83 19.51 8.66 -5.47
C GLY A 83 20.31 9.97 -5.45
N PRO A 84 20.91 10.33 -4.30
CA PRO A 84 21.54 11.64 -4.09
C PRO A 84 22.72 11.95 -5.03
N ASN A 85 23.29 10.93 -5.69
CA ASN A 85 24.45 11.05 -6.58
C ASN A 85 24.12 10.75 -8.06
N GLY A 86 22.85 10.79 -8.47
CA GLY A 86 22.43 10.49 -9.84
C GLY A 86 22.30 8.99 -10.17
N ALA A 87 22.73 8.10 -9.26
CA ALA A 87 22.38 6.67 -9.32
C ALA A 87 20.93 6.49 -8.87
N CYS A 88 20.10 5.76 -9.62
CA CYS A 88 18.76 5.44 -9.12
C CYS A 88 18.82 4.30 -8.09
N VAL A 89 17.88 4.29 -7.14
CA VAL A 89 17.77 3.29 -6.09
C VAL A 89 16.39 2.65 -6.17
N VAL A 90 16.34 1.33 -6.14
CA VAL A 90 15.09 0.56 -6.04
C VAL A 90 14.94 0.12 -4.60
N ARG A 91 13.78 0.41 -4.01
CA ARG A 91 13.43 0.01 -2.65
C ARG A 91 12.23 -0.91 -2.67
N VAL A 92 12.34 -2.03 -1.99
CA VAL A 92 11.24 -2.97 -1.75
C VAL A 92 10.82 -2.83 -0.30
N ARG A 93 9.51 -2.72 -0.07
CA ARG A 93 8.93 -2.63 1.27
C ARG A 93 8.17 -3.90 1.63
N ASP A 94 8.23 -4.24 2.91
CA ASP A 94 7.39 -5.29 3.48
C ASP A 94 5.97 -4.78 3.79
N THR A 95 5.15 -5.67 4.36
CA THR A 95 3.78 -5.37 4.81
C THR A 95 3.68 -4.28 5.88
N SER A 96 4.74 -4.04 6.66
CA SER A 96 4.82 -2.95 7.65
C SER A 96 5.14 -1.61 7.00
N GLY A 97 5.58 -1.61 5.74
CA GLY A 97 6.08 -0.45 5.02
C GLY A 97 7.57 -0.16 5.25
N ALA A 98 8.28 -1.04 5.99
CA ALA A 98 9.71 -0.94 6.18
C ALA A 98 10.45 -1.36 4.91
N VAL A 99 11.56 -0.67 4.61
CA VAL A 99 12.41 -1.04 3.46
C VAL A 99 13.21 -2.27 3.83
N VAL A 100 12.97 -3.38 3.13
CA VAL A 100 13.62 -4.68 3.36
C VAL A 100 14.69 -5.00 2.32
N LEU A 101 14.63 -4.34 1.15
CA LEU A 101 15.66 -4.39 0.14
C LEU A 101 15.89 -3.00 -0.43
N GLU A 102 17.16 -2.64 -0.57
CA GLU A 102 17.60 -1.45 -1.29
C GLU A 102 18.69 -1.84 -2.30
N GLU A 103 18.49 -1.53 -3.57
CA GLU A 103 19.43 -1.86 -4.65
C GLU A 103 19.73 -0.63 -5.50
N GLN A 104 20.99 -0.41 -5.86
CA GLN A 104 21.37 0.65 -6.79
C GLN A 104 21.21 0.15 -8.24
N THR A 105 20.49 0.93 -9.06
CA THR A 105 20.36 0.68 -10.50
C THR A 105 21.72 0.81 -11.18
N ARG A 106 21.98 -0.04 -12.17
CA ARG A 106 23.23 -0.03 -12.96
C ARG A 106 22.89 -0.08 -14.45
N PRO A 107 23.72 0.49 -15.33
CA PRO A 107 23.52 0.37 -16.78
C PRO A 107 23.42 -1.11 -17.20
N GLY A 108 22.44 -1.43 -18.04
CA GLY A 108 22.21 -2.79 -18.55
C GLY A 108 21.41 -3.71 -17.61
N ILE A 109 21.01 -3.25 -16.42
CA ILE A 109 20.16 -3.99 -15.50
C ILE A 109 18.84 -3.25 -15.29
N ASP A 110 17.74 -3.89 -15.70
CA ASP A 110 16.38 -3.40 -15.50
C ASP A 110 15.77 -4.00 -14.23
N PHE A 111 14.99 -3.20 -13.52
CA PHE A 111 14.26 -3.61 -12.31
C PHE A 111 12.78 -3.30 -12.45
N LEU A 112 11.92 -4.24 -12.05
CA LEU A 112 10.46 -4.09 -12.08
C LEU A 112 9.88 -4.45 -10.72
N THR A 113 9.32 -3.46 -10.04
CA THR A 113 8.67 -3.67 -8.74
C THR A 113 7.24 -4.14 -8.94
N LEU A 114 6.88 -5.23 -8.27
CA LEU A 114 5.53 -5.76 -8.24
C LEU A 114 4.85 -5.29 -6.96
N VAL A 115 3.79 -4.49 -7.09
CA VAL A 115 2.95 -4.11 -5.96
C VAL A 115 1.77 -5.06 -5.88
N LEU A 116 1.78 -5.89 -4.84
CA LEU A 116 0.84 -6.98 -4.62
C LEU A 116 -0.02 -6.71 -3.38
N GLU A 117 -1.17 -7.36 -3.32
CA GLU A 117 -2.07 -7.34 -2.18
C GLU A 117 -2.45 -8.77 -1.79
N THR A 118 -2.35 -9.11 -0.50
CA THR A 118 -2.79 -10.40 0.04
C THR A 118 -4.32 -10.46 0.13
N PRO A 119 -4.93 -11.64 0.33
CA PRO A 119 -6.39 -11.76 0.44
C PRO A 119 -6.96 -10.95 1.61
N ASP A 120 -6.15 -10.75 2.66
CA ASP A 120 -6.45 -9.94 3.83
C ASP A 120 -6.30 -8.43 3.60
N GLY A 121 -6.02 -8.01 2.36
CA GLY A 121 -5.88 -6.61 1.98
C GLY A 121 -4.55 -5.97 2.37
N GLN A 122 -3.55 -6.77 2.79
CA GLN A 122 -2.23 -6.24 3.13
C GLN A 122 -1.40 -6.06 1.85
N ARG A 123 -0.74 -4.90 1.75
CA ARG A 123 0.19 -4.62 0.64
C ARG A 123 1.52 -5.31 0.89
N THR A 124 2.05 -5.96 -0.12
CA THR A 124 3.42 -6.49 -0.13
C THR A 124 4.09 -6.19 -1.47
N GLU A 125 5.42 -6.17 -1.50
CA GLU A 125 6.19 -5.85 -2.70
C GLU A 125 7.15 -6.98 -3.07
N GLY A 126 7.21 -7.29 -4.36
CA GLY A 126 8.22 -8.16 -4.96
C GLY A 126 9.11 -7.38 -5.92
N LEU A 127 10.27 -7.96 -6.26
CA LEU A 127 11.19 -7.36 -7.22
C LEU A 127 11.59 -8.35 -8.29
N LEU A 128 11.39 -7.96 -9.54
CA LEU A 128 11.93 -8.63 -10.71
C LEU A 128 13.16 -7.87 -11.23
N VAL A 129 14.11 -8.62 -11.81
CA VAL A 129 15.32 -8.10 -12.42
C VAL A 129 15.51 -8.71 -13.81
N ARG A 130 16.08 -7.95 -14.74
CA ARG A 130 16.46 -8.42 -16.08
C ARG A 130 17.78 -7.77 -16.49
N GLY A 131 18.67 -8.55 -17.12
CA GLY A 131 20.02 -8.11 -17.45
C GLY A 131 21.02 -8.57 -16.39
N GLU A 132 21.82 -9.55 -16.77
CA GLU A 132 23.07 -10.00 -16.15
C GLU A 132 24.06 -10.31 -17.28
#